data_AF-A0A520UVU0-F1
#
_entry.id   AF-A0A520UVU0-F1
#
_cell.length_a   1.000
_cell.length_b   1.000
_cell.length_c   1.000
_cell.angle_alpha   90.00
_cell.angle_beta   90.00
_cell.angle_gamma   90.00
#
_symmetry.space_group_name_H-M   'P 1'
#
loop_
_entity.id
_entity.type
_entity.pdbx_description
1 polymer ?
#
loop_
_entity_poly.entity_id
_entity_poly.type
_entity_poly.pdbx_seq_one_letter_code
_entity_poly.pdbx_strand_id
1 'polypeptide(L)'
;MRIIKLSLISLFFLIPLNLISQDSKINENINTNKFRQLYQEFSSPNMFRTASGAPGPAYYQQQADYKINIELDDKNKKIYGQEVVTYTNNSPDQLDYLWLQLDQNVRKKDSPSLIRDSDFIDAAYIPDAFDNQFLTEPFDGGFNIEYVNGIDNKPLDYIINQT
;
A
#
# COMPACT_ATOMS: atom_id res chain seq x y z
N MET A 1 -12.97 47.02 -50.92
CA MET A 1 -11.59 46.91 -50.40
C MET A 1 -11.64 46.77 -48.90
N ARG A 2 -10.79 45.88 -48.33
CA ARG A 2 -10.66 45.48 -46.90
C ARG A 2 -11.42 44.21 -46.46
N ILE A 3 -11.04 43.08 -47.08
CA ILE A 3 -11.35 41.69 -46.65
C ILE A 3 -10.22 41.14 -45.74
N ILE A 4 -9.34 42.01 -45.21
CA ILE A 4 -8.13 41.59 -44.49
C ILE A 4 -8.32 41.89 -43.00
N LYS A 5 -9.14 41.11 -42.28
CA LYS A 5 -9.11 41.08 -40.80
C LYS A 5 -9.47 39.73 -40.13
N LEU A 6 -9.74 38.65 -40.89
CA LEU A 6 -10.00 37.33 -40.29
C LEU A 6 -8.91 36.27 -40.54
N SER A 7 -7.81 36.61 -41.21
CA SER A 7 -6.77 35.63 -41.57
C SER A 7 -5.72 35.37 -40.47
N LEU A 8 -5.77 36.04 -39.31
CA LEU A 8 -4.71 35.93 -38.30
C LEU A 8 -5.02 34.98 -37.13
N ILE A 9 -6.26 34.48 -37.00
CA ILE A 9 -6.65 33.60 -35.87
C ILE A 9 -6.54 32.11 -36.24
N SER A 10 -6.42 31.78 -37.54
CA SER A 10 -6.20 30.40 -38.00
C SER A 10 -4.74 29.93 -37.90
N LEU A 11 -3.79 30.80 -37.57
CA LEU A 11 -2.36 30.44 -37.51
C LEU A 11 -1.88 30.04 -36.10
N PHE A 12 -2.79 30.02 -35.11
CA PHE A 12 -2.46 29.60 -33.74
C PHE A 12 -2.78 28.12 -33.45
N PHE A 13 -3.20 27.35 -34.46
CA PHE A 13 -3.67 25.96 -34.29
C PHE A 13 -2.68 24.90 -34.81
N LEU A 14 -1.40 25.24 -34.98
CA LEU A 14 -0.37 24.35 -35.57
C LEU A 14 0.96 24.35 -34.81
N ILE A 15 0.91 24.41 -33.48
CA ILE A 15 2.06 24.02 -32.66
C ILE A 15 1.71 22.70 -31.97
N PRO A 16 2.14 21.54 -32.48
CA PRO A 16 2.14 20.34 -31.68
C PRO A 16 3.16 20.55 -30.55
N LEU A 17 2.67 20.74 -29.32
CA LEU A 17 3.46 20.53 -28.12
C LEU A 17 3.83 19.05 -28.07
N ASN A 18 4.96 18.70 -28.68
CA ASN A 18 5.63 17.45 -28.37
C ASN A 18 6.20 17.60 -26.97
N LEU A 19 5.41 17.24 -25.96
CA LEU A 19 5.90 16.88 -24.64
C LEU A 19 6.73 15.62 -24.80
N ILE A 20 7.99 15.79 -25.20
CA ILE A 20 9.02 14.78 -25.00
C ILE A 20 9.24 14.77 -23.49
N SER A 21 8.55 13.87 -22.79
CA SER A 21 8.97 13.46 -21.46
C SER A 21 10.33 12.81 -21.63
N GLN A 22 11.41 13.54 -21.35
CA GLN A 22 12.69 12.90 -21.11
C GLN A 22 12.50 12.09 -19.83
N ASP A 23 12.35 10.78 -19.97
CA ASP A 23 12.81 9.86 -18.94
C ASP A 23 14.29 10.15 -18.75
N SER A 24 14.63 11.04 -17.81
CA SER A 24 15.94 11.06 -17.23
C SER A 24 16.11 9.73 -16.52
N LYS A 25 16.47 8.68 -17.28
CA LYS A 25 17.23 7.57 -16.72
C LYS A 25 18.39 8.24 -16.03
N ILE A 26 18.33 8.29 -14.69
CA ILE A 26 19.48 8.63 -13.88
C ILE A 26 20.54 7.63 -14.34
N ASN A 27 21.48 8.09 -15.16
CA ASN A 27 22.69 7.35 -15.43
C ASN A 27 23.43 7.40 -14.11
N GLU A 28 23.09 6.47 -13.22
CA GLU A 28 23.93 6.22 -12.06
C GLU A 28 25.31 5.93 -12.65
N ASN A 29 26.29 6.76 -12.29
CA ASN A 29 27.66 6.58 -12.71
C ASN A 29 28.22 5.41 -11.88
N ILE A 30 27.71 4.20 -12.16
CA ILE A 30 28.05 2.99 -11.43
C ILE A 30 29.47 2.65 -11.85
N ASN A 31 30.44 3.03 -11.00
CA ASN A 31 31.83 2.69 -11.21
C ASN A 31 31.93 1.16 -11.27
N THR A 32 32.33 0.55 -12.39
CA THR A 32 32.41 -0.92 -12.54
C THR A 32 33.78 -1.49 -12.14
N ASN A 33 34.66 -0.66 -11.57
CA ASN A 33 35.99 -1.08 -11.16
C ASN A 33 35.93 -2.14 -10.06
N LYS A 34 36.72 -3.21 -10.18
CA LYS A 34 36.82 -4.29 -9.18
C LYS A 34 37.34 -3.81 -7.80
N PHE A 35 38.00 -2.65 -7.76
CA PHE A 35 38.49 -1.97 -6.56
C PHE A 35 37.66 -0.74 -6.20
N ARG A 36 36.46 -0.59 -6.76
CA ARG A 36 35.56 0.49 -6.37
C ARG A 36 35.28 0.41 -4.87
N GLN A 37 35.19 1.56 -4.23
CA GLN A 37 34.68 1.62 -2.87
C GLN A 37 33.20 1.23 -2.90
N LEU A 38 32.83 0.28 -2.06
CA LEU A 38 31.50 -0.31 -2.02
C LEU A 38 30.50 0.58 -1.27
N TYR A 39 30.65 1.91 -1.31
CA TYR A 39 29.71 2.84 -0.64
C TYR A 39 28.28 2.73 -1.18
N GLN A 40 28.12 2.25 -2.42
CA GLN A 40 26.81 1.92 -3.00
C GLN A 40 26.23 0.62 -2.45
N GLU A 41 27.07 -0.35 -2.09
CA GLU A 41 26.64 -1.66 -1.58
C GLU A 41 26.54 -1.69 -0.04
N PHE A 42 27.33 -0.84 0.64
CA PHE A 42 27.44 -0.80 2.09
C PHE A 42 27.26 0.63 2.61
N SER A 43 26.37 0.77 3.60
CA SER A 43 26.18 2.03 4.32
C SER A 43 27.45 2.44 5.06
N SER A 44 27.77 3.74 5.04
CA SER A 44 28.87 4.28 5.85
C SER A 44 28.56 4.09 7.35
N PRO A 45 29.57 3.73 8.17
CA PRO A 45 29.38 3.58 9.61
C PRO A 45 28.91 4.89 10.24
N ASN A 46 28.04 4.80 11.24
CA ASN A 46 27.57 5.95 12.03
C ASN A 46 27.38 5.55 13.50
N MET A 47 26.88 6.48 14.33
CA MET A 47 26.67 6.24 15.77
C MET A 47 25.68 5.12 16.09
N PHE A 48 24.79 4.78 15.15
CA PHE A 48 23.77 3.76 15.28
C PHE A 48 24.23 2.40 14.74
N ARG A 49 25.13 2.37 13.73
CA ARG A 49 25.59 1.13 13.08
C ARG A 49 27.06 1.21 12.69
N THR A 50 27.87 0.25 13.14
CA THR A 50 29.32 0.21 12.85
C THR A 50 29.63 -0.34 11.45
N ALA A 51 30.90 -0.30 11.03
CA ALA A 51 31.35 -0.83 9.73
C ALA A 51 31.14 -2.33 9.54
N SER A 52 30.99 -3.08 10.62
CA SER A 52 30.67 -4.52 10.58
C SER A 52 29.16 -4.78 10.54
N GLY A 53 28.32 -3.74 10.58
CA GLY A 53 26.87 -3.86 10.69
C GLY A 53 26.36 -4.12 12.11
N ALA A 54 27.25 -4.18 13.10
CA ALA A 54 26.87 -4.33 14.50
C ALA A 54 26.23 -3.04 15.06
N PRO A 55 25.38 -3.16 16.10
CA PRO A 55 24.88 -2.02 16.87
C PRO A 55 25.99 -1.06 17.30
N GLY A 56 25.82 0.23 17.01
CA GLY A 56 26.68 1.29 17.53
C GLY A 56 26.28 1.72 18.94
N PRO A 57 27.06 2.61 19.58
CA PRO A 57 26.80 3.08 20.95
C PRO A 57 25.44 3.78 21.14
N ALA A 58 24.90 4.42 20.10
CA ALA A 58 23.61 5.09 20.13
C ALA A 58 22.48 4.26 19.51
N TYR A 59 22.72 2.97 19.23
CA TYR A 59 21.74 2.08 18.63
C TYR A 59 20.49 1.94 19.50
N TYR A 60 19.31 1.96 18.86
CA TYR A 60 18.03 1.71 19.49
C TYR A 60 17.23 0.67 18.68
N GLN A 61 16.30 0.01 19.36
CA GLN A 61 15.35 -0.91 18.75
C GLN A 61 13.95 -0.52 19.17
N GLN A 62 13.03 -0.53 18.22
CA GLN A 62 11.61 -0.31 18.53
C GLN A 62 11.03 -1.57 19.16
N GLN A 63 10.06 -1.39 20.05
CA GLN A 63 9.36 -2.50 20.70
C GLN A 63 7.86 -2.37 20.45
N ALA A 64 7.24 -3.49 20.09
CA ALA A 64 5.80 -3.61 19.92
C ALA A 64 5.33 -4.84 20.69
N ASP A 65 4.48 -4.62 21.69
CA ASP A 65 3.88 -5.68 22.50
C ASP A 65 2.42 -5.86 22.10
N TYR A 66 1.99 -7.11 21.98
CA TYR A 66 0.69 -7.47 21.46
C TYR A 66 -0.11 -8.26 22.49
N LYS A 67 -1.36 -7.86 22.72
CA LYS A 67 -2.34 -8.66 23.45
C LYS A 67 -3.55 -8.89 22.56
N ILE A 68 -3.76 -10.14 22.18
CA ILE A 68 -4.77 -10.54 21.22
C ILE A 68 -5.80 -11.43 21.93
N ASN A 69 -7.06 -10.99 21.93
CA ASN A 69 -8.20 -11.77 22.42
C ASN A 69 -9.06 -12.14 21.21
N ILE A 70 -9.36 -13.43 21.04
CA ILE A 70 -10.11 -13.94 19.89
C ILE A 70 -11.26 -14.80 20.38
N GLU A 71 -12.41 -14.67 19.74
CA GLU A 71 -13.59 -15.50 19.91
C GLU A 71 -13.97 -16.15 18.58
N LEU A 72 -14.19 -17.47 18.60
CA LEU A 72 -14.70 -18.23 17.47
C LEU A 72 -16.18 -18.51 17.68
N ASP A 73 -17.02 -17.95 16.80
CA ASP A 73 -18.45 -18.22 16.74
C ASP A 73 -18.73 -19.21 15.59
N ASP A 74 -18.74 -20.50 15.93
CA ASP A 74 -18.98 -21.59 14.98
C ASP A 74 -20.41 -21.54 14.40
N LYS A 75 -21.39 -21.09 15.18
CA LYS A 75 -22.78 -21.03 14.75
C LYS A 75 -22.97 -20.01 13.62
N ASN A 76 -22.37 -18.84 13.76
CA ASN A 76 -22.45 -17.78 12.75
C ASN A 76 -21.26 -17.79 11.78
N LYS A 77 -20.30 -18.72 11.94
CA LYS A 77 -19.09 -18.86 11.13
C LYS A 77 -18.26 -17.56 11.10
N LYS A 78 -18.10 -16.94 12.26
CA LYS A 78 -17.37 -15.67 12.42
C LYS A 78 -16.26 -15.79 13.45
N ILE A 79 -15.21 -15.01 13.26
CA ILE A 79 -14.15 -14.82 14.23
C ILE A 79 -14.19 -13.36 14.64
N TYR A 80 -14.32 -13.12 15.94
CA TYR A 80 -14.22 -11.78 16.52
C TYR A 80 -12.87 -11.67 17.23
N GLY A 81 -12.28 -10.48 17.21
CA GLY A 81 -10.99 -10.26 17.83
C GLY A 81 -10.84 -8.83 18.32
N GLN A 82 -10.16 -8.69 19.44
CA GLN A 82 -9.65 -7.42 19.91
C GLN A 82 -8.15 -7.54 20.13
N GLU A 83 -7.40 -6.64 19.52
CA GLU A 83 -5.96 -6.54 19.64
C GLU A 83 -5.58 -5.22 20.29
N VAL A 84 -4.72 -5.30 21.30
CA VAL A 84 -4.08 -4.13 21.92
C VAL A 84 -2.61 -4.16 21.57
N VAL A 85 -2.17 -3.14 20.82
CA VAL A 85 -0.77 -2.94 20.44
C VAL A 85 -0.17 -1.85 21.32
N THR A 86 0.86 -2.18 22.09
CA THR A 86 1.65 -1.20 22.84
C THR A 86 2.96 -0.96 22.11
N TYR A 87 3.11 0.21 21.49
CA TYR A 87 4.31 0.59 20.77
C TYR A 87 5.19 1.49 21.64
N THR A 88 6.45 1.11 21.81
CA THR A 88 7.46 1.91 22.51
C THR A 88 8.46 2.47 21.49
N ASN A 89 8.42 3.80 21.29
CA ASN A 89 9.41 4.51 20.49
C ASN A 89 10.69 4.74 21.31
N ASN A 90 11.72 3.96 21.04
CA ASN A 90 13.05 4.10 21.64
C ASN A 90 13.98 4.99 20.79
N SER A 91 13.49 5.51 19.66
CA SER A 91 14.23 6.48 18.85
C SER A 91 14.38 7.81 19.60
N PRO A 92 15.51 8.53 19.43
CA PRO A 92 15.61 9.93 19.85
C PRO A 92 14.67 10.86 19.08
N ASP A 93 14.18 10.43 17.91
CA ASP A 93 13.31 11.22 17.06
C ASP A 93 11.82 11.04 17.42
N GLN A 94 11.06 12.12 17.26
CA GLN A 94 9.61 12.09 17.44
C GLN A 94 8.96 11.24 16.34
N LEU A 95 8.01 10.39 16.73
CA LEU A 95 7.20 9.59 15.81
C LEU A 95 5.85 10.27 15.59
N ASP A 96 5.61 10.77 14.38
CA ASP A 96 4.37 11.49 14.05
C ASP A 96 3.24 10.57 13.60
N TYR A 97 3.56 9.40 13.05
CA TYR A 97 2.59 8.42 12.57
C TYR A 97 3.10 6.98 12.75
N LEU A 98 2.18 6.05 12.98
CA LEU A 98 2.46 4.61 13.04
C LEU A 98 1.77 3.90 11.87
N TRP A 99 2.55 3.17 11.08
CA TRP A 99 2.01 2.28 10.05
C TRP A 99 1.82 0.89 10.62
N LEU A 100 0.61 0.35 10.47
CA LEU A 100 0.27 -1.02 10.79
C LEU A 100 0.03 -1.76 9.48
N GLN A 101 0.77 -2.85 9.29
CA GLN A 101 0.54 -3.72 8.15
C GLN A 101 -0.63 -4.64 8.46
N LEU A 102 -1.57 -4.70 7.53
CA LEU A 102 -2.68 -5.63 7.54
C LEU A 102 -2.50 -6.61 6.37
N ASP A 103 -2.91 -7.86 6.56
CA ASP A 103 -2.91 -8.83 5.47
C ASP A 103 -3.92 -8.45 4.39
N GLN A 104 -3.73 -8.94 3.18
CA GLN A 104 -4.65 -8.58 2.09
C GLN A 104 -6.04 -9.20 2.29
N ASN A 105 -7.08 -8.37 2.18
CA ASN A 105 -8.46 -8.78 2.19
C ASN A 105 -8.93 -9.15 0.76
N VAL A 106 -8.38 -10.23 0.23
CA VAL A 106 -8.68 -10.74 -1.12
C VAL A 106 -10.11 -11.29 -1.28
N ARG A 107 -10.80 -11.55 -0.18
CA ARG A 107 -12.15 -12.14 -0.15
C ARG A 107 -13.25 -11.11 0.08
N LYS A 108 -12.89 -9.84 0.25
CA LYS A 108 -13.86 -8.75 0.31
C LYS A 108 -14.62 -8.67 -1.01
N LYS A 109 -15.92 -8.44 -0.97
CA LYS A 109 -16.77 -8.46 -2.19
C LYS A 109 -16.38 -7.43 -3.25
N ASP A 110 -15.70 -6.35 -2.85
CA ASP A 110 -15.21 -5.27 -3.71
C ASP A 110 -13.68 -5.29 -3.85
N SER A 111 -13.04 -6.42 -3.54
CA SER A 111 -11.58 -6.54 -3.64
C SER A 111 -11.13 -6.36 -5.09
N PRO A 112 -10.10 -5.53 -5.36
CA PRO A 112 -9.50 -5.42 -6.69
C PRO A 112 -8.98 -6.77 -7.24
N SER A 113 -8.72 -7.74 -6.35
CA SER A 113 -8.29 -9.08 -6.72
C SER A 113 -9.32 -9.81 -7.59
N LEU A 114 -10.61 -9.50 -7.46
CA LEU A 114 -11.70 -10.10 -8.24
C LEU A 114 -11.63 -9.71 -9.73
N ILE A 115 -11.03 -8.56 -10.06
CA ILE A 115 -10.92 -8.07 -11.45
C ILE A 115 -9.82 -8.84 -12.21
N ARG A 116 -8.83 -9.40 -11.48
CA ARG A 116 -7.68 -10.06 -12.08
C ARG A 116 -8.08 -11.36 -12.78
N ASP A 117 -9.06 -12.06 -12.23
CA ASP A 117 -9.45 -13.38 -12.71
C ASP A 117 -10.68 -13.19 -13.62
N SER A 118 -10.49 -13.36 -14.93
CA SER A 118 -11.57 -13.20 -15.90
C SER A 118 -12.58 -14.34 -15.76
N ASP A 119 -13.85 -14.00 -15.54
CA ASP A 119 -14.93 -14.98 -15.54
C ASP A 119 -15.11 -15.60 -16.93
N PHE A 120 -15.09 -16.93 -17.00
CA PHE A 120 -15.42 -17.67 -18.20
C PHE A 120 -16.95 -17.80 -18.30
N ILE A 121 -17.50 -17.53 -19.49
CA ILE A 121 -18.91 -17.75 -19.78
C ILE A 121 -19.05 -19.17 -20.32
N ASP A 122 -19.79 -20.01 -19.60
CA ASP A 122 -20.10 -21.37 -20.04
C ASP A 122 -21.23 -21.37 -21.08
N ALA A 123 -21.23 -22.38 -21.95
CA ALA A 123 -22.26 -22.53 -22.98
C ALA A 123 -23.63 -22.93 -22.40
N ALA A 124 -23.67 -23.50 -21.20
CA ALA A 124 -24.88 -23.84 -20.48
C ALA A 124 -24.61 -23.94 -18.98
N TYR A 125 -25.56 -23.48 -18.17
CA TYR A 125 -25.52 -23.59 -16.71
C TYR A 125 -26.61 -24.57 -16.23
N ILE A 126 -26.28 -25.32 -15.19
CA ILE A 126 -27.28 -26.05 -14.38
C ILE A 126 -28.04 -24.99 -13.56
N PRO A 127 -29.37 -25.08 -13.36
CA PRO A 127 -30.13 -24.05 -12.67
C PRO A 127 -29.51 -23.57 -11.34
N ASP A 128 -29.10 -24.49 -10.46
CA ASP A 128 -28.45 -24.14 -9.18
C ASP A 128 -27.12 -23.38 -9.36
N ALA A 129 -26.34 -23.69 -10.40
CA ALA A 129 -25.07 -23.00 -10.67
C ALA A 129 -25.32 -21.58 -11.22
N PHE A 130 -26.35 -21.43 -12.06
CA PHE A 130 -26.78 -20.13 -12.57
C PHE A 130 -27.23 -19.22 -11.42
N ASP A 131 -28.07 -19.74 -10.54
CA ASP A 131 -28.59 -18.98 -9.40
C ASP A 131 -27.45 -18.50 -8.49
N ASN A 132 -26.50 -19.38 -8.15
CA ASN A 132 -25.35 -19.02 -7.30
C ASN A 132 -24.37 -18.06 -7.97
N GLN A 133 -24.25 -18.07 -9.30
CA GLN A 133 -23.31 -17.21 -10.01
C GLN A 133 -23.89 -15.82 -10.31
N PHE A 134 -25.19 -15.73 -10.60
CA PHE A 134 -25.80 -14.51 -11.13
C PHE A 134 -26.90 -13.90 -10.26
N LEU A 135 -27.50 -14.68 -9.36
CA LEU A 135 -28.66 -14.23 -8.57
C LEU A 135 -28.37 -14.09 -7.08
N THR A 136 -27.36 -14.79 -6.54
CA THR A 136 -26.97 -14.65 -5.13
C THR A 136 -25.91 -13.58 -4.93
N GLU A 137 -26.00 -12.88 -3.80
CA GLU A 137 -24.97 -11.93 -3.38
C GLU A 137 -23.61 -12.63 -3.17
N PRO A 138 -22.49 -12.01 -3.62
CA PRO A 138 -21.17 -12.56 -3.43
C PRO A 138 -20.80 -12.62 -1.94
N PHE A 139 -19.98 -13.61 -1.59
CA PHE A 139 -19.48 -13.74 -0.23
C PHE A 139 -18.63 -12.53 0.16
N ASP A 140 -19.05 -11.82 1.21
CA ASP A 140 -18.32 -10.68 1.77
C ASP A 140 -17.38 -11.16 2.89
N GLY A 141 -16.19 -11.58 2.49
CA GLY A 141 -15.22 -12.22 3.36
C GLY A 141 -14.11 -11.31 3.89
N GLY A 142 -13.20 -11.95 4.63
CA GLY A 142 -12.03 -11.34 5.22
C GLY A 142 -12.30 -10.63 6.54
N PHE A 143 -11.43 -9.69 6.90
CA PHE A 143 -11.52 -8.97 8.16
C PHE A 143 -12.10 -7.57 7.95
N ASN A 144 -12.86 -7.12 8.95
CA ASN A 144 -13.43 -5.78 9.01
C ASN A 144 -12.92 -5.10 10.27
N ILE A 145 -12.32 -3.93 10.11
CA ILE A 145 -11.86 -3.12 11.25
C ILE A 145 -13.06 -2.32 11.74
N GLU A 146 -13.58 -2.68 12.91
CA GLU A 146 -14.74 -2.02 13.49
C GLU A 146 -14.37 -0.70 14.18
N TYR A 147 -13.22 -0.65 14.85
CA TYR A 147 -12.75 0.54 15.54
C TYR A 147 -11.23 0.51 15.74
N VAL A 148 -10.66 1.71 15.88
CA VAL A 148 -9.29 1.92 16.35
C VAL A 148 -9.37 2.95 17.46
N ASN A 149 -9.14 2.51 18.69
CA ASN A 149 -9.27 3.34 19.88
C ASN A 149 -7.93 3.45 20.62
N GLY A 150 -7.73 4.58 21.28
CA GLY A 150 -6.65 4.77 22.23
C GLY A 150 -6.91 4.03 23.54
N ILE A 151 -5.90 4.01 24.41
CA ILE A 151 -5.99 3.38 25.75
C ILE A 151 -7.08 4.00 26.64
N ASP A 152 -7.49 5.24 26.35
CA ASP A 152 -8.56 5.97 27.00
C ASP A 152 -9.95 5.68 26.41
N ASN A 153 -10.06 4.66 25.54
CA ASN A 153 -11.25 4.29 24.76
C ASN A 153 -11.78 5.40 23.85
N LYS A 154 -10.97 6.42 23.54
CA LYS A 154 -11.34 7.43 22.54
C LYS A 154 -10.97 6.95 21.13
N PRO A 155 -11.81 7.22 20.12
CA PRO A 155 -11.46 6.96 18.73
C PRO A 155 -10.17 7.71 18.34
N LEU A 156 -9.27 7.02 17.64
CA LEU A 156 -8.08 7.61 17.04
C LEU A 156 -8.38 8.01 15.60
N ASP A 157 -7.67 9.02 15.08
CA ASP A 157 -7.64 9.29 13.64
C ASP A 157 -6.78 8.23 12.96
N TYR A 158 -7.33 7.59 11.94
CA TYR A 158 -6.62 6.60 11.13
C TYR A 158 -7.09 6.63 9.68
N ILE A 159 -6.24 6.13 8.79
CA ILE A 159 -6.54 5.95 7.38
C ILE A 159 -6.27 4.50 7.04
N ILE A 160 -7.28 3.79 6.54
CA ILE A 160 -7.10 2.44 5.97
C ILE A 160 -6.85 2.60 4.48
N ASN A 161 -5.63 2.31 4.06
CA ASN A 161 -5.29 2.28 2.64
C ASN A 161 -5.38 0.84 2.14
N GLN A 162 -6.49 0.49 1.49
CA GLN A 162 -6.74 -0.78 0.80
C GLN A 162 -6.15 -2.01 1.50
N THR A 163 -7.00 -2.72 2.25
CA THR A 163 -6.71 -4.08 2.71
C THR A 163 -7.06 -5.08 1.63
#